data_AF-A0A1F5X1F6-F1
#
_entry.id   AF-A0A1F5X1F6-F1
#
_cell.length_a   1.000
_cell.length_b   1.000
_cell.length_c   1.000
_cell.angle_alpha   90.00
_cell.angle_beta   90.00
_cell.angle_gamma   90.00
#
_symmetry.space_group_name_H-M   'P 1'
#
loop_
_entity.id
_entity.type
_entity.pdbx_description
1 polymer ?
#
loop_
_entity_poly.entity_id
_entity_poly.type
_entity_poly.pdbx_seq_one_letter_code
_entity_poly.pdbx_strand_id
1 'polypeptide(L)'
;MKKILSISVLGAVFAVLFYFRADLLKVYKALPEISNNIPNIVNDIKKEISAPAPLRSSSTAPAVVLTKAGVIERTNIERQNNGGLPVLKENTKLNAAAQVKLKDMFAKQYFEHVSPLGIGPGDLVEAQGYDYILAGENLALGNFAGDKDLVTAWMNSPGHRANILNNRYREIGVAVGKGIYEGHETWLAVQEFGLPLSACPSPDKMLQTDIYGGEAGLNILKAEAENLKAELEANEPKTRKEFGEYNQKVDEYNSLVRQINSLIDEIKTMVIKYNAEVQAFNLCAGN
;
A
#
# COMPACT_ATOMS: atom_id res chain seq x y z
N MET A 1 33.21 9.47 30.48
CA MET A 1 33.57 8.31 29.61
C MET A 1 32.45 7.30 29.77
N LYS A 2 31.65 6.84 28.79
CA LYS A 2 31.60 6.88 27.32
C LYS A 2 30.11 7.00 26.90
N LYS A 3 29.84 7.64 25.75
CA LYS A 3 28.55 7.66 25.03
C LYS A 3 28.33 6.37 24.20
N ILE A 4 27.14 6.26 23.57
CA ILE A 4 26.77 5.55 22.31
C ILE A 4 26.08 4.18 22.55
N LEU A 5 24.93 3.79 21.96
CA LEU A 5 23.97 4.35 21.00
C LEU A 5 22.66 3.55 21.16
N SER A 6 21.48 4.18 21.20
CA SER A 6 20.21 3.49 20.95
C SER A 6 19.94 3.51 19.44
N ILE A 7 19.85 2.35 18.80
CA ILE A 7 19.45 2.20 17.40
C ILE A 7 18.04 1.64 17.37
N SER A 8 17.11 2.47 16.92
CA SER A 8 15.71 2.13 16.63
C SER A 8 15.64 1.19 15.42
N VAL A 9 14.92 0.07 15.55
CA VAL A 9 14.59 -0.81 14.44
C VAL A 9 13.37 -0.25 13.71
N LEU A 10 13.61 0.46 12.61
CA LEU A 10 12.59 0.88 11.65
C LEU A 10 13.12 0.49 10.26
N GLY A 11 12.60 -0.60 9.68
CA GLY A 11 13.06 -1.08 8.39
C GLY A 11 12.01 -1.89 7.68
N ALA A 12 11.59 -1.40 6.50
CA ALA A 12 10.77 -2.05 5.47
C ALA A 12 9.23 -1.97 5.54
N VAL A 13 8.61 -1.05 6.30
CA VAL A 13 7.14 -0.86 6.32
C VAL A 13 6.65 0.39 5.56
N PHE A 14 7.53 1.18 4.93
CA PHE A 14 7.20 2.54 4.47
C PHE A 14 7.19 2.78 2.94
N ALA A 15 7.50 1.80 2.09
CA ALA A 15 7.95 2.11 0.73
C ALA A 15 6.85 2.57 -0.26
N VAL A 16 5.60 2.15 -0.14
CA VAL A 16 4.57 2.44 -1.16
C VAL A 16 3.69 3.66 -0.81
N LEU A 17 3.44 3.89 0.48
CA LEU A 17 2.55 4.96 0.96
C LEU A 17 3.30 6.27 1.29
N PHE A 18 4.61 6.20 1.54
CA PHE A 18 5.45 7.38 1.78
C PHE A 18 6.00 8.00 0.48
N TYR A 19 6.10 7.21 -0.59
CA TYR A 19 6.66 7.63 -1.88
C TYR A 19 5.93 8.84 -2.47
N PHE A 20 4.61 8.91 -2.28
CA PHE A 20 3.82 10.02 -2.81
C PHE A 20 3.76 11.21 -1.83
N ARG A 21 3.66 10.97 -0.52
CA ARG A 21 3.44 12.03 0.48
C ARG A 21 4.70 12.83 0.83
N ALA A 22 5.82 12.16 1.05
CA ALA A 22 7.05 12.83 1.52
C ALA A 22 7.68 13.71 0.45
N ASP A 23 7.52 13.33 -0.81
CA ASP A 23 8.04 14.09 -1.93
C ASP A 23 7.08 15.21 -2.31
N LEU A 24 5.75 15.00 -2.36
CA LEU A 24 4.76 16.08 -2.55
C LEU A 24 4.85 17.21 -1.50
N LEU A 25 5.10 16.89 -0.23
CA LEU A 25 5.29 17.91 0.82
C LEU A 25 6.57 18.73 0.64
N LYS A 26 7.61 18.19 -0.01
CA LYS A 26 8.82 18.96 -0.38
C LYS A 26 8.54 19.88 -1.56
N VAL A 27 7.83 19.41 -2.59
CA VAL A 27 7.35 20.22 -3.72
C VAL A 27 6.54 21.42 -3.23
N TYR A 28 5.55 21.12 -2.37
CA TYR A 28 4.64 22.08 -1.77
C TYR A 28 5.38 23.18 -1.00
N LYS A 29 6.40 22.81 -0.22
CA LYS A 29 7.23 23.77 0.53
C LYS A 29 8.22 24.55 -0.34
N ALA A 30 8.59 24.04 -1.52
CA ALA A 30 9.53 24.69 -2.43
C ALA A 30 8.89 25.76 -3.33
N LEU A 31 7.55 25.85 -3.40
CA LEU A 31 6.83 26.74 -4.32
C LEU A 31 5.72 27.55 -3.60
N PRO A 32 6.09 28.66 -2.91
CA PRO A 32 5.16 29.45 -2.09
C PRO A 32 3.97 30.03 -2.87
N GLU A 33 4.12 30.35 -4.15
CA GLU A 33 3.06 30.94 -4.98
C GLU A 33 1.96 29.93 -5.37
N ILE A 34 2.26 28.63 -5.34
CA ILE A 34 1.31 27.55 -5.69
C ILE A 34 0.56 27.04 -4.44
N SER A 35 1.18 27.18 -3.27
CA SER A 35 0.67 26.70 -1.97
C SER A 35 -0.72 27.24 -1.60
N ASN A 36 -1.09 28.43 -2.06
CA ASN A 36 -2.29 29.12 -1.56
C ASN A 36 -3.62 28.66 -2.18
N ASN A 37 -3.62 27.83 -3.24
CA ASN A 37 -4.84 27.50 -4.00
C ASN A 37 -5.10 25.99 -4.21
N ILE A 38 -4.38 25.09 -3.54
CA ILE A 38 -4.62 23.63 -3.67
C ILE A 38 -5.10 23.06 -2.33
N PRO A 39 -6.29 22.43 -2.26
CA PRO A 39 -6.75 21.75 -1.04
C PRO A 39 -5.79 20.62 -0.62
N ASN A 40 -5.62 20.44 0.68
CA ASN A 40 -4.84 19.33 1.26
C ASN A 40 -5.60 18.00 1.02
N ILE A 41 -5.22 17.23 -0.02
CA ILE A 41 -5.98 16.05 -0.51
C ILE A 41 -5.34 14.70 -0.12
N VAL A 42 -4.21 14.70 0.60
CA VAL A 42 -3.51 13.44 0.95
C VAL A 42 -4.05 12.89 2.28
N ASN A 43 -4.99 11.94 2.20
CA ASN A 43 -5.35 11.08 3.32
C ASN A 43 -4.42 9.84 3.33
N ASP A 44 -3.82 9.52 4.48
CA ASP A 44 -3.00 8.32 4.65
C ASP A 44 -3.89 7.06 4.60
N ILE A 45 -3.86 6.31 3.50
CA ILE A 45 -4.46 4.97 3.47
C ILE A 45 -3.46 3.98 4.06
N LYS A 46 -3.69 3.55 5.30
CA LYS A 46 -2.91 2.48 5.92
C LYS A 46 -3.38 1.14 5.39
N LYS A 47 -2.44 0.26 5.05
CA LYS A 47 -2.73 -1.17 4.84
C LYS A 47 -3.45 -1.67 6.09
N GLU A 48 -4.63 -2.24 5.89
CA GLU A 48 -5.46 -2.76 6.96
C GLU A 48 -5.32 -4.29 6.99
N ILE A 49 -5.09 -4.83 8.20
CA ILE A 49 -4.99 -6.27 8.46
C ILE A 49 -6.07 -6.66 9.46
N SER A 50 -6.95 -7.58 9.07
CA SER A 50 -7.98 -8.15 9.95
C SER A 50 -7.66 -9.60 10.32
N ALA A 51 -7.27 -9.82 11.56
CA ALA A 51 -6.79 -11.09 12.07
C ALA A 51 -7.46 -11.41 13.44
N PRO A 52 -8.69 -11.94 13.45
CA PRO A 52 -9.44 -12.27 14.66
C PRO A 52 -8.87 -13.50 15.38
N ALA A 53 -8.87 -13.47 16.73
CA ALA A 53 -8.29 -14.51 17.59
C ALA A 53 -8.47 -15.95 17.06
N PRO A 54 -7.40 -16.76 16.97
CA PRO A 54 -7.45 -18.07 16.31
C PRO A 54 -8.49 -19.04 16.90
N LEU A 55 -9.19 -19.79 16.04
CA LEU A 55 -10.24 -20.73 16.45
C LEU A 55 -9.68 -22.13 16.78
N ARG A 56 -10.04 -22.70 17.93
CA ARG A 56 -9.74 -24.09 18.30
C ARG A 56 -11.00 -24.95 18.37
N SER A 57 -10.99 -26.13 17.75
CA SER A 57 -12.04 -27.16 17.89
C SER A 57 -11.62 -28.28 18.86
N SER A 58 -12.52 -28.73 19.71
CA SER A 58 -12.33 -29.84 20.65
C SER A 58 -12.91 -31.18 20.17
N SER A 59 -13.43 -31.24 18.94
CA SER A 59 -14.11 -32.43 18.41
C SER A 59 -13.12 -33.46 17.85
N THR A 60 -13.43 -34.76 17.99
CA THR A 60 -12.70 -35.87 17.36
C THR A 60 -13.60 -36.52 16.31
N ALA A 61 -13.69 -35.92 15.13
CA ALA A 61 -14.46 -36.50 14.02
C ALA A 61 -13.68 -37.63 13.31
N PRO A 62 -14.36 -38.70 12.84
CA PRO A 62 -13.73 -39.75 12.03
C PRO A 62 -13.25 -39.21 10.68
N ALA A 63 -12.44 -40.00 9.95
CA ALA A 63 -11.66 -39.61 8.77
C ALA A 63 -12.43 -38.80 7.71
N VAL A 64 -12.45 -37.47 7.88
CA VAL A 64 -12.89 -36.51 6.87
C VAL A 64 -11.70 -35.65 6.47
N VAL A 65 -11.59 -35.41 5.16
CA VAL A 65 -10.52 -34.63 4.55
C VAL A 65 -11.01 -33.21 4.38
N LEU A 66 -10.27 -32.25 4.93
CA LEU A 66 -10.46 -30.84 4.58
C LEU A 66 -9.83 -30.59 3.22
N THR A 67 -10.52 -29.81 2.39
CA THR A 67 -10.02 -29.44 1.06
C THR A 67 -10.03 -27.93 0.87
N LYS A 68 -8.97 -27.41 0.25
CA LYS A 68 -8.91 -25.99 -0.15
C LYS A 68 -10.16 -25.58 -0.94
N ALA A 69 -10.51 -26.36 -1.96
CA ALA A 69 -11.64 -26.05 -2.85
C ALA A 69 -12.97 -26.03 -2.08
N GLY A 70 -13.22 -27.01 -1.21
CA GLY A 70 -14.46 -27.06 -0.43
C GLY A 70 -14.55 -25.95 0.61
N VAL A 71 -13.44 -25.56 1.25
CA VAL A 71 -13.43 -24.37 2.14
C VAL A 71 -13.77 -23.09 1.38
N ILE A 72 -13.19 -22.89 0.19
CA ILE A 72 -13.50 -21.71 -0.66
C ILE A 72 -14.97 -21.74 -1.09
N GLU A 73 -15.48 -22.88 -1.55
CA GLU A 73 -16.88 -23.05 -1.94
C GLU A 73 -17.83 -22.72 -0.79
N ARG A 74 -17.60 -23.30 0.40
CA ARG A 74 -18.44 -23.07 1.58
C ARG A 74 -18.39 -21.62 2.04
N THR A 75 -17.23 -20.98 1.96
CA THR A 75 -17.07 -19.55 2.27
C THR A 75 -17.92 -18.70 1.32
N ASN A 76 -17.90 -19.00 0.02
CA ASN A 76 -18.70 -18.28 -0.97
C ASN A 76 -20.21 -18.52 -0.82
N ILE A 77 -20.64 -19.73 -0.43
CA ILE A 77 -22.03 -20.01 -0.08
C ILE A 77 -22.48 -19.13 1.10
N GLU A 78 -21.68 -19.03 2.16
CA GLU A 78 -21.99 -18.18 3.30
C GLU A 78 -22.08 -16.71 2.91
N ARG A 79 -21.18 -16.22 2.05
CA ARG A 79 -21.25 -14.85 1.52
C ARG A 79 -22.54 -14.58 0.74
N GLN A 80 -22.96 -15.53 -0.10
CA GLN A 80 -24.21 -15.40 -0.84
C GLN A 80 -25.45 -15.44 0.08
N ASN A 81 -25.46 -16.34 1.07
CA ASN A 81 -26.58 -16.48 2.00
C ASN A 81 -26.74 -15.27 2.95
N ASN A 82 -25.65 -14.55 3.24
CA ASN A 82 -25.64 -13.46 4.20
C ASN A 82 -25.56 -12.09 3.50
N GLY A 83 -26.56 -11.81 2.65
CA GLY A 83 -26.73 -10.51 2.00
C GLY A 83 -26.36 -10.47 0.52
N GLY A 84 -26.22 -11.62 -0.15
CA GLY A 84 -25.93 -11.68 -1.59
C GLY A 84 -24.56 -11.10 -1.93
N LEU A 85 -23.59 -11.25 -1.04
CA LEU A 85 -22.25 -10.67 -1.23
C LEU A 85 -21.56 -11.33 -2.43
N PRO A 86 -20.75 -10.57 -3.19
CA PRO A 86 -19.97 -11.13 -4.29
C PRO A 86 -19.07 -12.28 -3.82
N VAL A 87 -19.00 -13.33 -4.63
CA VAL A 87 -18.09 -14.46 -4.40
C VAL A 87 -16.63 -13.99 -4.50
N LEU A 88 -15.79 -14.54 -3.64
CA LEU A 88 -14.35 -14.31 -3.67
C LEU A 88 -13.73 -15.20 -4.74
N LYS A 89 -12.83 -14.61 -5.53
CA LYS A 89 -12.04 -15.32 -6.53
C LYS A 89 -10.81 -15.95 -5.87
N GLU A 90 -10.56 -17.22 -6.15
CA GLU A 90 -9.33 -17.87 -5.69
C GLU A 90 -8.09 -17.20 -6.30
N ASN A 91 -7.10 -16.89 -5.46
CA ASN A 91 -5.83 -16.31 -5.86
C ASN A 91 -4.65 -17.21 -5.42
N THR A 92 -3.78 -17.54 -6.36
CA THR A 92 -2.66 -18.47 -6.13
C THR A 92 -1.58 -17.92 -5.21
N LYS A 93 -1.39 -16.60 -5.14
CA LYS A 93 -0.44 -15.96 -4.23
C LYS A 93 -0.94 -16.02 -2.79
N LEU A 94 -2.23 -15.77 -2.58
CA LEU A 94 -2.87 -15.93 -1.27
C LEU A 94 -2.84 -17.41 -0.82
N ASN A 95 -3.04 -18.37 -1.74
CA ASN A 95 -2.86 -19.80 -1.42
C ASN A 95 -1.43 -20.11 -0.96
N ALA A 96 -0.42 -19.53 -1.63
CA ALA A 96 0.98 -19.72 -1.27
C ALA A 96 1.27 -19.14 0.12
N ALA A 97 0.72 -17.96 0.45
CA ALA A 97 0.87 -17.33 1.76
C ALA A 97 0.25 -18.19 2.87
N ALA A 98 -1.00 -18.65 2.65
CA ALA A 98 -1.69 -19.57 3.55
C ALA A 98 -0.89 -20.87 3.76
N GLN A 99 -0.28 -21.41 2.71
CA GLN A 99 0.52 -22.64 2.77
C GLN A 99 1.82 -22.44 3.55
N VAL A 100 2.47 -21.28 3.41
CA VAL A 100 3.66 -20.91 4.17
C VAL A 100 3.32 -20.80 5.65
N LYS A 101 2.24 -20.07 5.97
CA LYS A 101 1.73 -19.94 7.35
C LYS A 101 1.45 -21.29 7.99
N LEU A 102 0.72 -22.15 7.28
CA LEU A 102 0.36 -23.49 7.76
C LEU A 102 1.61 -24.32 8.10
N LYS A 103 2.60 -24.33 7.20
CA LYS A 103 3.87 -25.04 7.42
C LYS A 103 4.64 -24.46 8.59
N ASP A 104 4.66 -23.14 8.73
CA ASP A 104 5.36 -22.45 9.81
C ASP A 104 4.75 -22.78 11.18
N MET A 105 3.41 -22.76 11.30
CA MET A 105 2.69 -23.12 12.53
C MET A 105 2.95 -24.56 12.97
N PHE A 106 2.96 -25.51 12.03
CA PHE A 106 3.37 -26.89 12.33
C PHE A 106 4.87 -26.99 12.67
N ALA A 107 5.76 -26.37 11.91
CA ALA A 107 7.20 -26.52 12.13
C ALA A 107 7.66 -25.95 13.48
N LYS A 108 7.05 -24.83 13.90
CA LYS A 108 7.41 -24.10 15.13
C LYS A 108 6.44 -24.33 16.29
N GLN A 109 5.42 -25.17 16.10
CA GLN A 109 4.45 -25.57 17.12
C GLN A 109 3.79 -24.36 17.81
N TYR A 110 3.28 -23.41 17.03
CA TYR A 110 2.54 -22.25 17.52
C TYR A 110 1.23 -22.07 16.74
N PHE A 111 0.27 -21.35 17.31
CA PHE A 111 -1.02 -21.09 16.68
C PHE A 111 -1.47 -19.66 16.97
N GLU A 112 -0.92 -18.73 16.19
CA GLU A 112 -1.11 -17.28 16.30
C GLU A 112 -1.01 -16.65 14.91
N HIS A 113 -1.61 -15.47 14.70
CA HIS A 113 -1.50 -14.73 13.43
C HIS A 113 -0.09 -14.20 13.17
N VAL A 114 0.57 -13.71 14.22
CA VAL A 114 1.96 -13.25 14.15
C VAL A 114 2.87 -14.39 14.57
N SER A 115 3.84 -14.72 13.73
CA SER A 115 4.83 -15.75 14.05
C SER A 115 5.73 -15.32 15.22
N PRO A 116 6.42 -16.27 15.89
CA PRO A 116 7.41 -15.94 16.92
C PRO A 116 8.55 -15.01 16.45
N LEU A 117 8.74 -14.87 15.12
CA LEU A 117 9.72 -13.95 14.53
C LEU A 117 9.12 -12.58 14.19
N GLY A 118 7.85 -12.32 14.55
CA GLY A 118 7.17 -11.05 14.28
C GLY A 118 6.54 -10.95 12.88
N ILE A 119 6.62 -11.98 12.05
CA ILE A 119 6.02 -11.99 10.70
C ILE A 119 4.51 -12.20 10.80
N GLY A 120 3.72 -11.24 10.33
CA GLY A 120 2.26 -11.28 10.32
C GLY A 120 1.65 -11.61 8.94
N PRO A 121 0.31 -11.62 8.83
CA PRO A 121 -0.39 -11.99 7.59
C PRO A 121 -0.05 -11.07 6.41
N GLY A 122 0.02 -9.76 6.65
CA GLY A 122 0.40 -8.76 5.64
C GLY A 122 1.79 -9.02 5.04
N ASP A 123 2.77 -9.29 5.91
CA ASP A 123 4.14 -9.60 5.50
C ASP A 123 4.19 -10.87 4.64
N LEU A 124 3.39 -11.89 5.00
CA LEU A 124 3.34 -13.15 4.27
C LEU A 124 2.73 -13.01 2.88
N VAL A 125 1.59 -12.32 2.75
CA VAL A 125 0.97 -12.12 1.43
C VAL A 125 1.86 -11.26 0.53
N GLU A 126 2.51 -10.23 1.08
CA GLU A 126 3.50 -9.41 0.36
C GLU A 126 4.71 -10.23 -0.09
N ALA A 127 5.24 -11.09 0.77
CA ALA A 127 6.36 -11.96 0.42
C ALA A 127 6.02 -12.94 -0.71
N GLN A 128 4.73 -13.23 -0.96
CA GLN A 128 4.27 -14.00 -2.13
C GLN A 128 3.94 -13.12 -3.34
N GLY A 129 4.27 -11.83 -3.29
CA GLY A 129 4.05 -10.85 -4.36
C GLY A 129 2.59 -10.42 -4.50
N TYR A 130 1.79 -10.53 -3.44
CA TYR A 130 0.42 -10.04 -3.42
C TYR A 130 0.37 -8.61 -2.88
N ASP A 131 0.37 -7.62 -3.78
CA ASP A 131 0.17 -6.22 -3.40
C ASP A 131 -1.31 -5.98 -3.05
N TYR A 132 -1.57 -5.43 -1.87
CA TYR A 132 -2.93 -5.30 -1.33
C TYR A 132 -3.22 -3.93 -0.74
N ILE A 133 -4.51 -3.58 -0.72
CA ILE A 133 -5.08 -2.46 0.04
C ILE A 133 -5.53 -2.97 1.43
N LEU A 134 -6.24 -4.09 1.42
CA LEU A 134 -6.78 -4.75 2.61
C LEU A 134 -6.45 -6.24 2.55
N ALA A 135 -6.02 -6.82 3.66
CA ALA A 135 -5.87 -8.26 3.81
C ALA A 135 -6.45 -8.72 5.15
N GLY A 136 -6.78 -10.01 5.25
CA GLY A 136 -7.22 -10.60 6.50
C GLY A 136 -7.00 -12.10 6.54
N GLU A 137 -6.91 -12.65 7.75
CA GLU A 137 -6.59 -14.05 7.97
C GLU A 137 -7.59 -14.67 8.95
N ASN A 138 -8.13 -15.82 8.61
CA ASN A 138 -8.84 -16.71 9.53
C ASN A 138 -8.00 -17.95 9.77
N LEU A 139 -7.85 -18.31 11.04
CA LEU A 139 -7.09 -19.49 11.48
C LEU A 139 -8.03 -20.47 12.18
N ALA A 140 -7.84 -21.76 11.92
CA ALA A 140 -8.49 -22.83 12.67
C ALA A 140 -7.52 -23.98 12.94
N LEU A 141 -7.60 -24.52 14.15
CA LEU A 141 -6.86 -25.70 14.60
C LEU A 141 -7.85 -26.66 15.26
N GLY A 142 -7.74 -27.95 14.96
CA GLY A 142 -8.57 -28.99 15.54
C GLY A 142 -9.24 -29.84 14.49
N ASN A 143 -9.83 -30.97 14.90
CA ASN A 143 -10.46 -31.88 13.96
C ASN A 143 -11.90 -31.43 13.71
N PHE A 144 -12.20 -31.13 12.45
CA PHE A 144 -13.52 -30.74 11.96
C PHE A 144 -14.15 -31.92 11.22
N ALA A 145 -15.48 -31.97 11.19
CA ALA A 145 -16.22 -33.01 10.47
C ALA A 145 -16.22 -32.81 8.94
N GLY A 146 -15.55 -31.77 8.42
CA GLY A 146 -15.40 -31.46 7.00
C GLY A 146 -15.44 -29.96 6.72
N ASP A 147 -15.34 -29.58 5.45
CA ASP A 147 -15.25 -28.17 5.03
C ASP A 147 -16.44 -27.32 5.50
N LYS A 148 -17.66 -27.90 5.48
CA LYS A 148 -18.88 -27.22 5.97
C LYS A 148 -18.80 -26.94 7.47
N ASP A 149 -18.32 -27.90 8.25
CA ASP A 149 -18.22 -27.78 9.71
C ASP A 149 -17.17 -26.73 10.10
N LEU A 150 -16.00 -26.75 9.44
CA LEU A 150 -14.96 -25.73 9.60
C LEU A 150 -15.50 -24.32 9.31
N VAL A 151 -16.14 -24.11 8.16
CA VAL A 151 -16.67 -22.78 7.80
C VAL A 151 -17.81 -22.37 8.73
N THR A 152 -18.65 -23.32 9.17
CA THR A 152 -19.70 -23.04 10.17
C THR A 152 -19.08 -22.57 11.49
N ALA A 153 -17.99 -23.20 11.94
CA ALA A 153 -17.28 -22.79 13.15
C ALA A 153 -16.74 -21.35 13.04
N TRP A 154 -16.15 -20.97 11.90
CA TRP A 154 -15.77 -19.58 11.63
C TRP A 154 -16.98 -18.64 11.62
N MET A 155 -18.08 -19.02 10.98
CA MET A 155 -19.30 -18.20 10.93
C MET A 155 -19.97 -17.99 12.29
N ASN A 156 -19.76 -18.91 13.23
CA ASN A 156 -20.24 -18.79 14.62
C ASN A 156 -19.32 -17.93 15.49
N SER A 157 -18.12 -17.60 15.02
CA SER A 157 -17.17 -16.72 15.71
C SER A 157 -17.25 -15.29 15.14
N PRO A 158 -17.64 -14.26 15.93
CA PRO A 158 -17.87 -12.91 15.41
C PRO A 158 -16.71 -12.32 14.58
N GLY A 159 -15.46 -12.47 15.02
CA GLY A 159 -14.30 -11.98 14.29
C GLY A 159 -14.07 -12.68 12.95
N HIS A 160 -14.06 -14.02 12.95
CA HIS A 160 -13.90 -14.81 11.72
C HIS A 160 -15.05 -14.59 10.73
N ARG A 161 -16.29 -14.50 11.25
CA ARG A 161 -17.47 -14.14 10.48
C ARG A 161 -17.33 -12.77 9.83
N ALA A 162 -16.80 -11.77 10.56
CA ALA A 162 -16.57 -10.43 10.02
C ALA A 162 -15.62 -10.48 8.81
N ASN A 163 -14.58 -11.30 8.85
CA ASN A 163 -13.70 -11.53 7.70
C ASN A 163 -14.44 -12.16 6.50
N ILE A 164 -15.16 -13.27 6.73
CA ILE A 164 -15.90 -13.96 5.67
C ILE A 164 -16.92 -13.04 5.00
N LEU A 165 -17.61 -12.21 5.77
CA LEU A 165 -18.67 -11.32 5.29
C LEU A 165 -18.19 -9.91 4.93
N ASN A 166 -16.89 -9.62 5.00
CA ASN A 166 -16.38 -8.31 4.62
C ASN A 166 -16.58 -8.11 3.11
N ASN A 167 -17.36 -7.10 2.76
CA ASN A 167 -17.76 -6.78 1.39
C ASN A 167 -16.63 -6.12 0.59
N ARG A 168 -15.51 -5.72 1.21
CA ARG A 168 -14.34 -5.11 0.53
C ARG A 168 -13.42 -6.15 -0.07
N TYR A 169 -13.35 -7.37 0.48
CA TYR A 169 -12.56 -8.44 -0.11
C TYR A 169 -13.05 -8.84 -1.50
N ARG A 170 -12.11 -9.19 -2.37
CA ARG A 170 -12.35 -9.65 -3.75
C ARG A 170 -11.76 -11.02 -4.01
N GLU A 171 -10.70 -11.37 -3.28
CA GLU A 171 -9.94 -12.59 -3.50
C GLU A 171 -9.73 -13.37 -2.20
N ILE A 172 -9.49 -14.66 -2.36
CA ILE A 172 -9.29 -15.61 -1.26
C ILE A 172 -8.15 -16.57 -1.60
N GLY A 173 -7.37 -16.97 -0.59
CA GLY A 173 -6.48 -18.12 -0.65
C GLY A 173 -6.67 -19.00 0.57
N VAL A 174 -6.52 -20.31 0.41
CA VAL A 174 -6.71 -21.26 1.51
C VAL A 174 -5.61 -22.32 1.48
N ALA A 175 -5.15 -22.70 2.67
CA ALA A 175 -4.38 -23.91 2.89
C ALA A 175 -4.99 -24.71 4.05
N VAL A 176 -5.12 -26.02 3.85
CA VAL A 176 -5.55 -26.97 4.87
C VAL A 176 -4.57 -28.12 4.90
N GLY A 177 -4.27 -28.63 6.09
CA GLY A 177 -3.26 -29.67 6.25
C GLY A 177 -3.37 -30.35 7.60
N LYS A 178 -3.02 -31.64 7.61
CA LYS A 178 -2.96 -32.46 8.81
C LYS A 178 -1.51 -32.66 9.20
N GLY A 179 -1.20 -32.54 10.49
CA GLY A 179 0.15 -32.69 11.00
C GLY A 179 0.15 -32.92 12.51
N ILE A 180 1.34 -33.11 13.09
CA ILE A 180 1.50 -33.21 14.54
C ILE A 180 1.58 -31.80 15.12
N TYR A 181 0.66 -31.48 16.03
CA TYR A 181 0.65 -30.26 16.82
C TYR A 181 0.52 -30.63 18.30
N GLU A 182 1.46 -30.18 19.12
CA GLU A 182 1.54 -30.47 20.56
C GLU A 182 1.39 -31.98 20.86
N GLY A 183 2.03 -32.83 20.05
CA GLY A 183 2.02 -34.28 20.19
C GLY A 183 0.77 -35.00 19.64
N HIS A 184 -0.19 -34.27 19.07
CA HIS A 184 -1.44 -34.84 18.57
C HIS A 184 -1.60 -34.60 17.06
N GLU A 185 -2.07 -35.62 16.34
CA GLU A 185 -2.43 -35.46 14.93
C GLU A 185 -3.67 -34.57 14.80
N THR A 186 -3.49 -33.41 14.16
CA THR A 186 -4.46 -32.32 14.17
C THR A 186 -4.55 -31.67 12.79
N TRP A 187 -5.75 -31.24 12.41
CA TRP A 187 -5.96 -30.39 11.24
C TRP A 187 -5.70 -28.92 11.57
N LEU A 188 -5.09 -28.24 10.61
CA LEU A 188 -4.92 -26.79 10.62
C LEU A 188 -5.46 -26.23 9.30
N ALA A 189 -6.18 -25.12 9.38
CA ALA A 189 -6.67 -24.37 8.23
C ALA A 189 -6.26 -22.90 8.34
N VAL A 190 -5.76 -22.36 7.24
CA VAL A 190 -5.44 -20.95 7.04
C VAL A 190 -6.26 -20.45 5.87
N GLN A 191 -6.99 -19.36 6.10
CA GLN A 191 -7.80 -18.68 5.09
C GLN A 191 -7.38 -17.22 5.01
N GLU A 192 -6.81 -16.84 3.88
CA GLU A 192 -6.34 -15.49 3.57
C GLU A 192 -7.35 -14.78 2.66
N PHE A 193 -7.60 -13.52 2.92
CA PHE A 193 -8.49 -12.65 2.16
C PHE A 193 -7.72 -11.45 1.62
N GLY A 194 -8.12 -10.96 0.45
CA GLY A 194 -7.45 -9.82 -0.17
C GLY A 194 -8.38 -8.90 -0.96
N LEU A 195 -8.13 -7.60 -0.82
CA LEU A 195 -8.45 -6.57 -1.80
C LEU A 195 -7.12 -6.21 -2.50
N PRO A 196 -6.88 -6.66 -3.74
CA PRO A 196 -5.60 -6.42 -4.39
C PRO A 196 -5.43 -4.93 -4.68
N LEU A 197 -4.19 -4.45 -4.68
CA LEU A 197 -3.90 -3.04 -4.99
C LEU A 197 -4.43 -2.64 -6.38
N SER A 198 -4.42 -3.60 -7.32
CA SER A 198 -4.96 -3.43 -8.67
C SER A 198 -6.49 -3.31 -8.72
N ALA A 199 -7.21 -3.48 -7.61
CA ALA A 199 -8.66 -3.26 -7.57
C ALA A 199 -9.02 -1.78 -7.69
N CYS A 200 -8.08 -0.87 -7.42
CA CYS A 200 -8.28 0.57 -7.49
C CYS A 200 -7.44 1.21 -8.60
N PRO A 201 -7.93 2.32 -9.19
CA PRO A 201 -7.18 3.06 -10.20
C PRO A 201 -5.90 3.58 -9.57
N SER A 202 -4.74 3.24 -10.13
CA SER A 202 -3.45 3.71 -9.61
C SER A 202 -3.06 5.03 -10.28
N PRO A 203 -2.49 6.00 -9.54
CA PRO A 203 -1.95 7.23 -10.12
C PRO A 203 -0.86 6.93 -11.17
N ASP A 204 -0.79 7.77 -12.20
CA ASP A 204 0.17 7.65 -13.28
C ASP A 204 1.60 7.94 -12.78
N LYS A 205 2.44 6.91 -12.81
CA LYS A 205 3.86 7.00 -12.41
C LYS A 205 4.68 7.89 -13.35
N MET A 206 4.30 7.95 -14.64
CA MET A 206 4.98 8.79 -15.60
C MET A 206 4.68 10.26 -15.28
N LEU A 207 3.41 10.59 -15.02
CA LEU A 207 3.01 11.92 -14.56
C LEU A 207 3.74 12.35 -13.29
N GLN A 208 3.90 11.43 -12.32
CA GLN A 208 4.70 11.69 -11.12
C GLN A 208 6.18 12.01 -11.47
N THR A 209 6.75 11.25 -12.40
CA THR A 209 8.13 11.43 -12.86
C THR A 209 8.32 12.77 -13.57
N ASP A 210 7.34 13.17 -14.39
CA ASP A 210 7.35 14.43 -15.12
C ASP A 210 7.24 15.64 -14.17
N ILE A 211 6.45 15.53 -13.09
CA ILE A 211 6.38 16.55 -12.04
C ILE A 211 7.77 16.75 -11.39
N TYR A 212 8.44 15.66 -10.99
CA TYR A 212 9.79 15.75 -10.39
C TYR A 212 10.84 16.27 -11.38
N GLY A 213 10.75 15.86 -12.65
CA GLY A 213 11.61 16.39 -13.71
C GLY A 213 11.40 17.89 -13.91
N GLY A 214 10.14 18.35 -13.93
CA GLY A 214 9.79 19.75 -14.02
C GLY A 214 10.34 20.57 -12.85
N GLU A 215 10.24 20.07 -11.62
CA GLU A 215 10.81 20.75 -10.44
C GLU A 215 12.33 20.89 -10.51
N ALA A 216 13.02 19.84 -10.95
CA ALA A 216 14.46 19.89 -11.16
C ALA A 216 14.82 20.96 -12.20
N GLY A 217 14.09 21.01 -13.32
CA GLY A 217 14.24 22.04 -14.35
C GLY A 217 13.96 23.45 -13.82
N LEU A 218 12.92 23.61 -13.00
CA LEU A 218 12.55 24.90 -12.40
C LEU A 218 13.64 25.42 -11.46
N ASN A 219 14.27 24.54 -10.68
CA ASN A 219 15.37 24.91 -9.81
C ASN A 219 16.61 25.36 -10.60
N ILE A 220 16.89 24.71 -11.73
CA ILE A 220 17.99 25.10 -12.64
C ILE A 220 17.72 26.49 -13.24
N LEU A 221 16.54 26.69 -13.84
CA LEU A 221 16.17 27.97 -14.46
C LEU A 221 16.17 29.12 -13.44
N LYS A 222 15.71 28.88 -12.20
CA LYS A 222 15.76 29.88 -11.12
C LYS A 222 17.20 30.23 -10.75
N ALA A 223 18.09 29.25 -10.64
CA ALA A 223 19.49 29.51 -10.33
C ALA A 223 20.17 30.33 -11.44
N GLU A 224 19.89 30.04 -12.71
CA GLU A 224 20.37 30.84 -13.85
C GLU A 224 19.84 32.27 -13.81
N ALA A 225 18.54 32.45 -13.54
CA ALA A 225 17.92 33.76 -13.44
C ALA A 225 18.49 34.60 -12.28
N GLU A 226 18.73 33.99 -11.12
CA GLU A 226 19.36 34.66 -9.97
C GLU A 226 20.81 35.07 -10.26
N ASN A 227 21.59 34.22 -10.93
CA ASN A 227 22.95 34.57 -11.35
C ASN A 227 22.95 35.76 -12.31
N LEU A 228 22.09 35.72 -13.33
CA LEU A 228 21.99 36.80 -14.32
C LEU A 228 21.49 38.11 -13.71
N LYS A 229 20.55 38.03 -12.77
CA LYS A 229 20.08 39.17 -11.98
C LYS A 229 21.22 39.78 -11.16
N ALA A 230 22.02 38.97 -10.48
CA ALA A 230 23.18 39.45 -9.72
C ALA A 230 24.22 40.14 -10.63
N GLU A 231 24.44 39.62 -11.84
CA GLU A 231 25.31 40.27 -12.83
C GLU A 231 24.77 41.62 -13.31
N LEU A 232 23.46 41.74 -13.51
CA LEU A 232 22.80 42.99 -13.89
C LEU A 232 22.88 44.03 -12.76
N GLU A 233 22.66 43.62 -11.52
CA GLU A 233 22.75 44.50 -10.34
C GLU A 233 24.19 44.97 -10.07
N ALA A 234 25.19 44.17 -10.41
CA ALA A 234 26.61 44.50 -10.20
C ALA A 234 27.20 45.44 -11.28
N ASN A 235 26.58 45.53 -12.46
CA ASN A 235 27.17 46.21 -13.62
C ASN A 235 26.25 47.31 -14.18
N GLU A 236 26.37 48.53 -13.63
CA GLU A 236 25.75 49.71 -14.23
C GLU A 236 26.49 50.13 -15.52
N PRO A 237 25.80 50.18 -16.68
CA PRO A 237 26.44 50.56 -17.94
C PRO A 237 26.76 52.06 -17.98
N LYS A 238 27.98 52.42 -18.40
CA LYS A 238 28.48 53.81 -18.49
C LYS A 238 28.73 54.26 -19.93
N THR A 239 28.96 53.32 -20.83
CA THR A 239 29.20 53.57 -22.26
C THR A 239 28.08 53.01 -23.13
N ARG A 240 27.94 53.53 -24.36
CA ARG A 240 26.96 53.03 -25.33
C ARG A 240 27.13 51.54 -25.64
N LYS A 241 28.37 51.03 -25.62
CA LYS A 241 28.68 49.61 -25.83
C LYS A 241 28.18 48.76 -24.65
N GLU A 242 28.49 49.20 -23.42
CA GLU A 242 28.04 48.54 -22.19
C GLU A 242 26.51 48.52 -22.08
N PHE A 243 25.82 49.56 -22.53
CA PHE A 243 24.35 49.56 -22.62
C PHE A 243 23.81 48.48 -23.57
N GLY A 244 24.50 48.22 -24.68
CA GLY A 244 24.13 47.14 -25.61
C GLY A 244 24.25 45.76 -24.96
N GLU A 245 25.37 45.51 -24.29
CA GLU A 245 25.64 44.25 -23.58
C GLU A 245 24.69 44.06 -22.38
N TYR A 246 24.40 45.12 -21.63
CA TYR A 246 23.42 45.13 -20.54
C TYR A 246 22.01 44.78 -21.04
N ASN A 247 21.54 45.42 -22.12
CA ASN A 247 20.22 45.14 -22.68
C ASN A 247 20.08 43.70 -23.16
N GLN A 248 21.14 43.12 -23.72
CA GLN A 248 21.14 41.69 -24.09
C GLN A 248 20.92 40.79 -22.87
N LYS A 249 21.61 41.05 -21.76
CA LYS A 249 21.44 40.30 -20.50
C LYS A 249 20.04 40.49 -19.91
N VAL A 250 19.45 41.67 -20.04
CA VAL A 250 18.04 41.92 -19.64
C VAL A 250 17.08 41.07 -20.49
N ASP A 251 17.32 40.97 -21.80
CA ASP A 251 16.51 40.13 -22.69
C ASP A 251 16.63 38.64 -22.36
N GLU A 252 17.84 38.17 -22.04
CA GLU A 252 18.12 36.82 -21.55
C GLU A 252 17.40 36.54 -20.22
N TYR A 253 17.47 37.46 -19.26
CA TYR A 253 16.75 37.36 -17.98
C TYR A 253 15.24 37.29 -18.19
N ASN A 254 14.68 38.18 -19.01
CA ASN A 254 13.26 38.18 -19.34
C ASN A 254 12.85 36.88 -20.05
N SER A 255 13.74 36.27 -20.83
CA SER A 255 13.52 34.95 -21.44
C SER A 255 13.46 33.84 -20.39
N LEU A 256 14.39 33.83 -19.44
CA LEU A 256 14.39 32.87 -18.33
C LEU A 256 13.11 33.00 -17.49
N VAL A 257 12.67 34.23 -17.17
CA VAL A 257 11.42 34.48 -16.45
C VAL A 257 10.20 33.91 -17.21
N ARG A 258 10.14 34.07 -18.54
CA ARG A 258 9.06 33.47 -19.35
C ARG A 258 9.10 31.94 -19.31
N GLN A 259 10.28 31.33 -19.39
CA GLN A 259 10.44 29.87 -19.29
C GLN A 259 10.05 29.34 -17.91
N ILE A 260 10.47 30.03 -16.84
CA ILE A 260 10.08 29.74 -15.46
C ILE A 260 8.56 29.76 -15.32
N ASN A 261 7.90 30.81 -15.79
CA ASN A 261 6.44 30.93 -15.70
C ASN A 261 5.72 29.82 -16.48
N SER A 262 6.19 29.50 -17.70
CA SER A 262 5.64 28.40 -18.50
C SER A 262 5.77 27.06 -17.79
N LEU A 263 6.95 26.75 -17.27
CA LEU A 263 7.22 25.49 -16.58
C LEU A 263 6.42 25.39 -15.27
N ILE A 264 6.24 26.50 -14.56
CA ILE A 264 5.37 26.57 -13.38
C ILE A 264 3.93 26.18 -13.76
N ASP A 265 3.40 26.70 -14.87
CA ASP A 265 2.02 26.42 -15.28
C ASP A 265 1.83 24.98 -15.78
N GLU A 266 2.85 24.41 -16.44
CA GLU A 266 2.88 22.99 -16.80
C GLU A 266 2.89 22.10 -15.55
N ILE A 267 3.78 22.36 -14.59
CA ILE A 267 3.85 21.62 -13.33
C ILE A 267 2.53 21.72 -12.56
N LYS A 268 1.93 22.92 -12.46
CA LYS A 268 0.60 23.10 -11.83
C LYS A 268 -0.45 22.19 -12.45
N THR A 269 -0.50 22.15 -13.78
CA THR A 269 -1.47 21.33 -14.52
C THR A 269 -1.26 19.84 -14.24
N MET A 270 0.00 19.39 -14.25
CA MET A 270 0.35 18.01 -13.93
C MET A 270 -0.02 17.64 -12.49
N VAL A 271 0.29 18.51 -11.52
CA VAL A 271 -0.03 18.31 -10.10
C VAL A 271 -1.55 18.23 -9.88
N ILE A 272 -2.35 19.07 -10.55
CA ILE A 272 -3.82 19.01 -10.45
C ILE A 272 -4.33 17.65 -10.95
N LYS A 273 -3.87 17.20 -12.11
CA LYS A 273 -4.25 15.89 -12.66
C LYS A 273 -3.84 14.75 -11.73
N TYR A 274 -2.59 14.76 -11.27
CA TYR A 274 -2.04 13.76 -10.37
C TYR A 274 -2.83 13.67 -9.05
N ASN A 275 -3.19 14.83 -8.47
CA ASN A 275 -3.99 14.88 -7.26
C ASN A 275 -5.40 14.30 -7.44
N ALA A 276 -6.02 14.52 -8.61
CA ALA A 276 -7.32 13.92 -8.93
C ALA A 276 -7.22 12.37 -9.02
N GLU A 277 -6.13 11.85 -9.58
CA GLU A 277 -5.89 10.40 -9.64
C GLU A 277 -5.65 9.80 -8.25
N VAL A 278 -4.87 10.48 -7.40
CA VAL A 278 -4.69 10.09 -5.99
C VAL A 278 -6.02 10.11 -5.23
N GLN A 279 -6.87 11.11 -5.46
CA GLN A 279 -8.19 11.18 -4.85
C GLN A 279 -9.09 10.02 -5.29
N ALA A 280 -9.05 9.65 -6.58
CA ALA A 280 -9.81 8.52 -7.10
C ALA A 280 -9.33 7.19 -6.50
N PHE A 281 -8.02 6.99 -6.38
CA PHE A 281 -7.46 5.84 -5.67
C PHE A 281 -7.94 5.81 -4.22
N ASN A 282 -7.84 6.95 -3.52
CA ASN A 282 -8.18 7.01 -2.10
C ASN A 282 -9.67 6.73 -1.84
N LEU A 283 -10.54 7.24 -2.70
CA LEU A 283 -11.98 6.97 -2.64
C LEU A 283 -12.27 5.48 -2.88
N CYS A 284 -11.58 4.85 -3.82
CA CYS A 284 -11.75 3.42 -4.08
C CYS A 284 -11.24 2.56 -2.92
N ALA A 285 -10.05 2.86 -2.40
CA ALA A 285 -9.41 2.07 -1.36
C ALA A 285 -10.04 2.26 0.03
N GLY A 286 -10.64 3.42 0.30
CA GLY A 286 -11.32 3.71 1.57
C GLY A 286 -12.77 3.23 1.67
N ASN A 287 -13.42 2.92 0.54
CA ASN A 287 -14.77 2.32 0.49
C ASN A 287 -14.72 0.78 0.44
#